data_AF-A0A645EVJ7-F1
#
_entry.id   AF-A0A645EVJ7-F1
#
_cell.length_a   1.000
_cell.length_b   1.000
_cell.length_c   1.000
_cell.angle_alpha   90.00
_cell.angle_beta   90.00
_cell.angle_gamma   90.00
#
_symmetry.space_group_name_H-M   'P 1'
#
loop_
_entity.id
_entity.type
_entity.pdbx_description
1 polymer ?
#
loop_
_entity_poly.entity_id
_entity_poly.type
_entity_poly.pdbx_seq_one_letter_code
_entity_poly.pdbx_strand_id
1 'polypeptide(L)'
;MTQLLTAEQVTATPADKINTMINQAFIYDDFAWQKEQQLRITYPKRAEGLHKVLYQCPHCHTEYQMTSSGTQLNCVACHKSWQMNEYGELVALDGLTEFSHIPDWYEWERSNVRNEVQNGTYHFESKVTVESLPNAKGFIPLGEALLRHDMDGFRLSGNYGNEPYEMIKSVDSMYSCHIEYSYLGKHGDCIDLNTLDDTYYIYPYGQPFSVTKIALATEELYNHKKKKPS
;
A
#
# COMPACT_ATOMS: atom_id res chain seq x y z
N MET A 1 1.50 13.21 25.80
CA MET A 1 0.12 12.69 25.73
C MET A 1 -0.80 13.90 25.72
N THR A 2 -1.54 14.13 24.64
CA THR A 2 -2.37 15.33 24.46
C THR A 2 -3.83 14.96 24.68
N GLN A 3 -4.52 15.63 25.60
CA GLN A 3 -5.95 15.43 25.80
C GLN A 3 -6.73 16.21 24.73
N LEU A 4 -7.46 15.51 23.86
CA LEU A 4 -8.26 16.15 22.80
C LEU A 4 -9.63 16.62 23.28
N LEU A 5 -10.26 15.86 24.19
CA LEU A 5 -11.62 16.10 24.70
C LEU A 5 -11.69 15.79 26.20
N THR A 6 -12.50 16.56 26.92
CA THR A 6 -12.93 16.24 28.30
C THR A 6 -14.15 15.32 28.29
N ALA A 7 -14.45 14.67 29.42
CA ALA A 7 -15.65 13.84 29.56
C ALA A 7 -16.93 14.61 29.22
N GLU A 8 -17.03 15.86 29.65
CA GLU A 8 -18.16 16.76 29.36
C GLU A 8 -18.30 17.04 27.85
N GLN A 9 -17.18 17.28 27.16
CA GLN A 9 -17.17 17.51 25.72
C GLN A 9 -17.56 16.26 24.93
N VAL A 10 -17.17 15.07 25.39
CA VAL A 10 -17.60 13.79 24.78
C VAL A 10 -19.12 13.62 24.87
N THR A 11 -19.73 13.95 26.01
CA THR A 11 -21.20 13.85 26.16
C THR A 11 -21.94 14.87 25.28
N ALA A 12 -21.37 16.05 25.05
CA ALA A 12 -22.00 17.13 24.30
C ALA A 12 -21.74 17.11 22.78
N THR A 13 -20.82 16.26 22.29
CA THR A 13 -20.38 16.27 20.89
C THR A 13 -20.91 15.03 20.14
N PRO A 14 -21.55 15.18 18.98
CA PRO A 14 -21.94 14.05 18.14
C PRO A 14 -20.75 13.16 17.74
N ALA A 15 -20.97 11.85 17.64
CA ALA A 15 -19.93 10.87 17.35
C ALA A 15 -19.10 11.21 16.09
N ASP A 16 -19.74 11.66 15.00
CA ASP A 16 -19.04 12.02 13.76
C ASP A 16 -18.08 13.21 13.94
N LYS A 17 -18.45 14.17 14.80
CA LYS A 17 -17.59 15.31 15.13
C LYS A 17 -16.42 14.89 16.01
N ILE A 18 -16.66 14.02 16.99
CA ILE A 18 -15.58 13.42 17.79
C ILE A 18 -14.59 12.69 16.87
N ASN A 19 -15.09 11.87 15.95
CA ASN A 19 -14.26 11.13 15.01
C ASN A 19 -13.45 12.07 14.11
N THR A 20 -14.05 13.18 13.66
CA THR A 20 -13.35 14.22 12.88
C THR A 20 -12.21 14.86 13.68
N MET A 21 -12.46 15.22 14.95
CA MET A 21 -11.44 15.81 15.82
C MET A 21 -10.28 14.85 16.10
N ILE A 22 -10.59 13.58 16.34
CA ILE A 22 -9.59 12.52 16.50
C ILE A 22 -8.76 12.44 15.22
N ASN A 23 -9.38 12.24 14.06
CA ASN A 23 -8.67 12.12 12.79
C ASN A 23 -7.75 13.32 12.53
N GLN A 24 -8.22 14.55 12.75
CA GLN A 24 -7.40 15.75 12.59
C GLN A 24 -6.18 15.78 13.51
N ALA A 25 -6.31 15.30 14.74
CA ALA A 25 -5.20 15.26 15.69
C ALA A 25 -4.16 14.16 15.37
N PHE A 26 -4.53 13.15 14.59
CA PHE A 26 -3.63 12.07 14.16
C PHE A 26 -2.97 12.32 12.80
N ILE A 27 -3.34 13.38 12.08
CA ILE A 27 -2.63 13.78 10.86
C ILE A 27 -1.26 14.31 11.26
N TYR A 28 -0.22 13.63 10.80
CA TYR A 28 1.16 14.02 11.00
C TYR A 28 1.95 13.76 9.73
N ASP A 29 2.62 14.79 9.24
CA ASP A 29 3.47 14.73 8.06
C ASP A 29 4.93 14.75 8.51
N ASP A 30 5.54 13.55 8.55
CA ASP A 30 6.94 13.37 8.97
C ASP A 30 7.91 14.17 8.09
N PHE A 31 7.64 14.29 6.79
CA PHE A 31 8.49 15.02 5.85
C PHE A 31 8.40 16.53 6.06
N ALA A 32 7.19 17.06 6.22
CA ALA A 32 6.99 18.47 6.52
C ALA A 32 7.61 18.83 7.88
N TRP A 33 7.35 18.02 8.91
CA TRP A 33 7.92 18.22 10.24
C TRP A 33 9.45 18.15 10.22
N GLN A 34 10.04 17.15 9.55
CA GLN A 34 11.49 17.03 9.40
C GLN A 34 12.09 18.31 8.81
N LYS A 35 11.48 18.83 7.73
CA LYS A 35 11.92 20.05 7.05
C LYS A 35 11.78 21.28 7.93
N GLU A 36 10.66 21.45 8.62
CA GLU A 36 10.41 22.54 9.57
C GLU A 36 11.43 22.55 10.72
N GLN A 37 11.77 21.37 11.24
CA GLN A 37 12.79 21.21 12.28
C GLN A 37 14.23 21.21 11.71
N GLN A 38 14.39 21.36 10.39
CA GLN A 38 15.68 21.34 9.67
C GLN A 38 16.54 20.10 9.98
N LEU A 39 15.89 18.95 10.20
CA LEU A 39 16.55 17.70 10.49
C LEU A 39 17.12 17.08 9.21
N ARG A 40 18.44 16.91 9.17
CA ARG A 40 19.16 16.35 8.02
C ARG A 40 19.31 14.85 8.14
N ILE A 41 18.81 14.12 7.16
CA ILE A 41 19.05 12.67 6.98
C ILE A 41 20.19 12.51 5.97
N THR A 42 21.40 12.36 6.48
CA THR A 42 22.63 12.20 5.68
C THR A 42 22.88 10.76 5.25
N TYR A 43 21.98 9.82 5.58
CA TYR A 43 22.13 8.42 5.23
C TYR A 43 22.27 8.25 3.70
N PRO A 44 23.35 7.58 3.23
CA PRO A 44 23.65 7.51 1.80
C PRO A 44 22.65 6.70 0.98
N LYS A 45 21.83 5.89 1.64
CA LYS A 45 20.82 5.01 1.03
C LYS A 45 19.38 5.41 1.34
N ARG A 46 19.16 6.68 1.70
CA ARG A 46 17.85 7.20 2.15
C ARG A 46 16.70 7.05 1.17
N ALA A 47 16.97 6.83 -0.12
CA ALA A 47 15.94 6.60 -1.13
C ALA A 47 15.69 5.10 -1.40
N GLU A 48 16.55 4.20 -0.90
CA GLU A 48 16.42 2.76 -1.15
C GLU A 48 15.12 2.22 -0.55
N GLY A 49 14.31 1.57 -1.40
CA GLY A 49 13.00 1.00 -1.03
C GLY A 49 11.82 1.92 -1.37
N LEU A 50 12.03 3.21 -1.61
CA LEU A 50 10.92 4.15 -1.87
C LEU A 50 10.15 3.81 -3.15
N HIS A 51 10.79 3.19 -4.15
CA HIS A 51 10.14 2.69 -5.37
C HIS A 51 9.08 1.61 -5.13
N LYS A 52 9.08 0.94 -3.96
CA LYS A 52 8.02 0.00 -3.57
C LYS A 52 6.73 0.74 -3.21
N VAL A 53 6.89 1.87 -2.52
CA VAL A 53 5.79 2.78 -2.16
C VAL A 53 5.36 3.59 -3.39
N LEU A 54 6.31 4.23 -4.07
CA LEU A 54 6.12 5.02 -5.28
C LEU A 54 6.32 4.15 -6.52
N TYR A 55 5.32 3.32 -6.82
CA TYR A 55 5.40 2.28 -7.83
C TYR A 55 5.08 2.76 -9.25
N GLN A 56 4.49 3.96 -9.42
CA GLN A 56 4.09 4.50 -10.72
C GLN A 56 4.88 5.76 -11.07
N CYS A 57 5.39 5.83 -12.30
CA CYS A 57 6.12 6.99 -12.77
C CYS A 57 5.18 8.18 -13.04
N PRO A 58 5.40 9.37 -12.45
CA PRO A 58 4.53 10.53 -12.61
C PRO A 58 4.75 11.25 -13.95
N HIS A 59 5.85 10.94 -14.63
CA HIS A 59 6.20 11.51 -15.93
C HIS A 59 5.61 10.73 -17.10
N CYS A 60 5.76 9.40 -17.11
CA CYS A 60 5.31 8.55 -18.23
C CYS A 60 4.14 7.64 -17.88
N HIS A 61 3.64 7.68 -16.64
CA HIS A 61 2.51 6.89 -16.12
C HIS A 61 2.73 5.38 -16.06
N THR A 62 3.89 4.88 -16.46
CA THR A 62 4.22 3.45 -16.39
C THR A 62 4.30 2.97 -14.95
N GLU A 63 3.59 1.88 -14.64
CA GLU A 63 3.60 1.21 -13.34
C GLU A 63 4.73 0.18 -13.23
N TYR A 64 5.15 -0.10 -12.00
CA TYR A 64 6.04 -1.21 -11.60
C TYR A 64 7.42 -1.19 -12.26
N GLN A 65 7.82 -0.06 -12.83
CA GLN A 65 9.15 0.16 -13.43
C GLN A 65 9.93 1.27 -12.72
N MET A 66 9.53 1.61 -11.49
CA MET A 66 10.31 2.45 -10.60
C MET A 66 11.38 1.63 -9.90
N THR A 67 12.56 2.19 -9.74
CA THR A 67 13.69 1.60 -9.02
C THR A 67 14.33 2.65 -8.13
N SER A 68 15.07 2.25 -7.11
CA SER A 68 15.82 3.18 -6.25
C SER A 68 17.21 2.65 -5.91
N SER A 69 18.19 3.53 -5.84
CA SER A 69 19.54 3.20 -5.37
C SER A 69 20.18 4.42 -4.71
N GLY A 70 20.80 4.23 -3.53
CA GLY A 70 21.41 5.32 -2.79
C GLY A 70 20.40 6.43 -2.45
N THR A 71 20.53 7.56 -3.15
CA THR A 71 19.67 8.74 -2.97
C THR A 71 18.77 9.00 -4.17
N GLN A 72 18.66 8.07 -5.12
CA GLN A 72 17.96 8.30 -6.38
C GLN A 72 16.79 7.34 -6.57
N LEU A 73 15.73 7.85 -7.21
CA LEU A 73 14.66 7.07 -7.83
C LEU A 73 14.77 7.20 -9.34
N ASN A 74 14.52 6.12 -10.06
CA ASN A 74 14.63 6.06 -11.52
C ASN A 74 13.46 5.29 -12.11
N CYS A 75 12.90 5.80 -13.20
CA CYS A 75 11.96 5.07 -14.03
C CYS A 75 12.73 4.32 -15.13
N VAL A 76 12.62 2.99 -15.17
CA VAL A 76 13.27 2.17 -16.20
C VAL A 76 12.62 2.36 -17.57
N ALA A 77 11.34 2.72 -17.62
CA ALA A 77 10.58 2.87 -18.87
C ALA A 77 10.93 4.15 -19.64
N CYS A 78 11.06 5.30 -18.96
CA CYS A 78 11.36 6.59 -19.60
C CYS A 78 12.72 7.18 -19.23
N HIS A 79 13.49 6.48 -18.39
CA HIS A 79 14.82 6.88 -17.93
C HIS A 79 14.89 8.19 -17.13
N LYS A 80 13.74 8.72 -16.69
CA LYS A 80 13.71 9.88 -15.80
C LYS A 80 14.18 9.50 -14.39
N SER A 81 14.90 10.43 -13.76
CA SER A 81 15.52 10.25 -12.45
C SER A 81 15.21 11.41 -11.51
N TRP A 82 15.04 11.10 -10.23
CA TRP A 82 14.87 12.05 -9.14
C TRP A 82 15.89 11.74 -8.06
N GLN A 83 16.38 12.78 -7.38
CA GLN A 83 17.27 12.68 -6.23
C GLN A 83 16.53 13.13 -4.97
N MET A 84 16.58 12.31 -3.93
CA MET A 84 16.14 12.66 -2.59
C MET A 84 17.24 13.46 -1.88
N ASN A 85 16.94 14.70 -1.52
CA ASN A 85 17.86 15.53 -0.74
C ASN A 85 17.90 15.08 0.74
N GLU A 86 18.68 15.76 1.58
CA GLU A 86 18.81 15.40 3.00
C GLU A 86 17.61 15.84 3.87
N TYR A 87 16.68 16.61 3.30
CA TYR A 87 15.44 17.06 3.95
C TYR A 87 14.21 16.26 3.49
N GLY A 88 14.43 15.16 2.75
CA GLY A 88 13.36 14.27 2.32
C GLY A 88 12.60 14.70 1.07
N GLU A 89 13.04 15.76 0.39
CA GLU A 89 12.40 16.22 -0.85
C GLU A 89 13.01 15.54 -2.07
N LEU A 90 12.16 15.25 -3.06
CA LEU A 90 12.58 14.78 -4.38
C LEU A 90 12.83 15.96 -5.31
N VAL A 91 13.89 15.86 -6.10
CA VAL A 91 14.25 16.82 -7.15
C VAL A 91 14.60 16.06 -8.41
N ALA A 92 13.94 16.34 -9.52
CA ALA A 92 14.28 15.74 -10.81
C ALA A 92 15.72 16.13 -11.21
N LEU A 93 16.49 15.16 -11.69
CA LEU A 93 17.84 15.42 -12.19
C LEU A 93 17.83 16.16 -13.53
N ASP A 94 16.75 16.03 -14.28
CA ASP A 94 16.49 16.77 -15.52
C ASP A 94 15.00 17.11 -15.66
N GLY A 95 14.72 18.31 -16.19
CA GLY A 95 13.37 18.81 -16.42
C GLY A 95 12.55 19.14 -15.16
N LEU A 96 11.22 19.00 -15.28
CA LEU A 96 10.26 19.30 -14.22
C LEU A 96 10.38 18.29 -13.06
N THR A 97 10.26 18.77 -11.83
CA THR A 97 9.98 17.90 -10.67
C THR A 97 8.48 17.83 -10.47
N GLU A 98 7.86 16.68 -10.80
CA GLU A 98 6.40 16.49 -10.72
C GLU A 98 5.91 16.56 -9.27
N PHE A 99 6.61 15.89 -8.36
CA PHE A 99 6.32 15.86 -6.94
C PHE A 99 7.62 16.00 -6.16
N SER A 100 7.76 17.12 -5.43
CA SER A 100 8.89 17.30 -4.52
C SER A 100 8.63 16.68 -3.15
N HIS A 101 7.35 16.69 -2.73
CA HIS A 101 6.88 16.07 -1.51
C HIS A 101 6.44 14.64 -1.78
N ILE A 102 7.03 13.66 -1.09
CA ILE A 102 6.76 12.23 -1.30
C ILE A 102 5.27 11.86 -1.08
N PRO A 103 4.59 12.36 -0.03
CA PRO A 103 3.16 12.15 0.15
C PRO A 103 2.30 12.59 -1.04
N ASP A 104 2.67 13.67 -1.74
CA ASP A 104 1.90 14.14 -2.91
C ASP A 104 1.95 13.13 -4.06
N TRP A 105 3.11 12.49 -4.29
CA TRP A 105 3.24 11.42 -5.28
C TRP A 105 2.39 10.22 -4.88
N TYR A 106 2.45 9.77 -3.62
CA TYR A 106 1.65 8.66 -3.13
C TYR A 106 0.13 8.92 -3.26
N GLU A 107 -0.34 10.12 -2.92
CA GLU A 107 -1.74 10.50 -3.07
C GLU A 107 -2.17 10.61 -4.55
N TRP A 108 -1.25 11.00 -5.43
CA TRP A 108 -1.47 10.92 -6.88
C TRP A 108 -1.65 9.48 -7.35
N GLU A 109 -0.84 8.52 -6.90
CA GLU A 109 -1.01 7.09 -7.20
C GLU A 109 -2.35 6.56 -6.69
N ARG A 110 -2.72 6.92 -5.45
CA ARG A 110 -4.04 6.60 -4.89
C ARG A 110 -5.17 7.15 -5.75
N SER A 111 -5.04 8.38 -6.26
CA SER A 111 -6.04 8.98 -7.15
C SER A 111 -6.20 8.21 -8.45
N ASN A 112 -5.11 7.66 -9.02
CA ASN A 112 -5.16 6.83 -10.22
C ASN A 112 -5.89 5.52 -9.95
N VAL A 113 -5.58 4.84 -8.84
CA VAL A 113 -6.26 3.61 -8.41
C VAL A 113 -7.76 3.87 -8.18
N ARG A 114 -8.10 4.98 -7.52
CA ARG A 114 -9.49 5.42 -7.34
C ARG A 114 -10.22 5.55 -8.69
N ASN A 115 -9.58 6.15 -9.69
CA ASN A 115 -10.15 6.30 -11.02
C ASN A 115 -10.38 4.93 -11.69
N GLU A 116 -9.44 3.98 -11.57
CA GLU A 116 -9.61 2.61 -12.07
C GLU A 116 -10.82 1.92 -11.42
N VAL A 117 -10.95 2.02 -10.10
CA VAL A 117 -12.08 1.46 -9.33
C VAL A 117 -13.41 2.11 -9.73
N GLN A 118 -13.44 3.43 -9.87
CA GLN A 118 -14.65 4.17 -10.27
C GLN A 118 -15.11 3.78 -11.67
N ASN A 119 -14.17 3.58 -12.60
CA ASN A 119 -14.42 3.16 -13.96
C ASN A 119 -14.67 1.65 -14.10
N GLY A 120 -14.49 0.87 -13.03
CA GLY A 120 -14.65 -0.60 -13.05
C GLY A 120 -13.54 -1.31 -13.82
N THR A 121 -12.37 -0.69 -13.98
CA THR A 121 -11.24 -1.22 -14.74
C THR A 121 -10.12 -1.78 -13.86
N TYR A 122 -10.21 -1.63 -12.53
CA TYR A 122 -9.23 -2.22 -11.62
C TYR A 122 -9.28 -3.75 -11.68
N HIS A 123 -8.12 -4.36 -11.90
CA HIS A 123 -7.95 -5.81 -11.87
C HIS A 123 -6.49 -6.15 -11.58
N PHE A 124 -6.29 -7.10 -10.68
CA PHE A 124 -5.01 -7.73 -10.39
C PHE A 124 -5.18 -9.24 -10.37
N GLU A 125 -4.32 -9.96 -11.09
CA GLU A 125 -4.27 -11.42 -11.06
C GLU A 125 -2.82 -11.86 -11.16
N SER A 126 -2.41 -12.78 -10.28
CA SER A 126 -1.04 -13.28 -10.25
C SER A 126 -0.98 -14.70 -9.71
N LYS A 127 0.01 -15.45 -10.19
CA LYS A 127 0.49 -16.63 -9.46
C LYS A 127 1.10 -16.17 -8.14
N VAL A 128 0.90 -16.95 -7.10
CA VAL A 128 1.37 -16.63 -5.74
C VAL A 128 1.92 -17.88 -5.06
N THR A 129 2.91 -17.68 -4.19
CA THR A 129 3.30 -18.66 -3.17
C THR A 129 2.52 -18.33 -1.90
N VAL A 130 1.98 -19.34 -1.22
CA VAL A 130 1.17 -19.14 0.00
C VAL A 130 1.79 -19.86 1.19
N GLU A 131 1.97 -19.14 2.29
CA GLU A 131 2.30 -19.69 3.60
C GLU A 131 1.17 -19.38 4.59
N SER A 132 0.65 -20.39 5.28
CA SER A 132 -0.35 -20.26 6.35
C SER A 132 0.36 -20.12 7.71
N LEU A 133 -0.19 -19.30 8.61
CA LEU A 133 0.32 -19.06 9.95
C LEU A 133 -0.84 -19.13 10.95
N PRO A 134 -1.33 -20.35 11.28
CA PRO A 134 -2.53 -20.52 12.10
C PRO A 134 -2.26 -20.32 13.59
N ASN A 135 -1.00 -20.39 14.00
CA ASN A 135 -0.56 -20.16 15.37
C ASN A 135 0.95 -19.90 15.42
N ALA A 136 1.44 -19.57 16.61
CA ALA A 136 2.84 -19.23 16.86
C ALA A 136 3.86 -20.38 16.63
N LYS A 137 3.43 -21.60 16.24
CA LYS A 137 4.35 -22.72 15.94
C LYS A 137 5.09 -22.54 14.61
N GLY A 138 4.63 -21.63 13.74
CA GLY A 138 5.33 -21.24 12.52
C GLY A 138 4.53 -21.51 11.25
N PHE A 139 5.19 -21.21 10.12
CA PHE A 139 4.59 -21.22 8.79
C PHE A 139 4.38 -22.64 8.26
N ILE A 140 3.23 -22.84 7.61
CA ILE A 140 2.86 -24.04 6.87
C ILE A 140 2.84 -23.67 5.38
N PRO A 141 3.74 -24.20 4.54
CA PRO A 141 3.73 -23.91 3.12
C PRO A 141 2.51 -24.58 2.47
N LEU A 142 1.61 -23.77 1.89
CA LEU A 142 0.46 -24.26 1.14
C LEU A 142 0.77 -24.44 -0.35
N GLY A 143 1.91 -23.92 -0.82
CA GLY A 143 2.39 -24.07 -2.19
C GLY A 143 1.91 -22.97 -3.13
N GLU A 144 1.83 -23.29 -4.42
CA GLU A 144 1.40 -22.35 -5.46
C GLU A 144 -0.13 -22.22 -5.49
N ALA A 145 -0.59 -20.99 -5.72
CA ALA A 145 -2.00 -20.67 -5.92
C ALA A 145 -2.17 -19.54 -6.94
N LEU A 146 -3.43 -19.25 -7.27
CA LEU A 146 -3.82 -18.09 -8.06
C LEU A 146 -4.52 -17.08 -7.14
N LEU A 147 -4.04 -15.85 -7.12
CA LEU A 147 -4.68 -14.73 -6.45
C LEU A 147 -5.29 -13.81 -7.50
N ARG A 148 -6.56 -13.48 -7.32
CA ARG A 148 -7.29 -12.44 -8.05
C ARG A 148 -7.80 -11.39 -7.08
N HIS A 149 -7.66 -10.12 -7.43
CA HIS A 149 -8.20 -8.98 -6.71
C HIS A 149 -8.80 -7.98 -7.69
N ASP A 150 -10.11 -7.74 -7.59
CA ASP A 150 -10.82 -6.85 -8.49
C ASP A 150 -12.08 -6.27 -7.83
N MET A 151 -13.06 -5.86 -8.64
CA MET A 151 -14.31 -5.25 -8.22
C MET A 151 -15.15 -6.12 -7.25
N ASP A 152 -14.92 -7.44 -7.20
CA ASP A 152 -15.62 -8.37 -6.29
C ASP A 152 -14.84 -8.61 -4.98
N GLY A 153 -13.59 -8.14 -4.89
CA GLY A 153 -12.68 -8.32 -3.76
C GLY A 153 -11.61 -9.37 -4.07
N PHE A 154 -11.13 -10.07 -3.04
CA PHE A 154 -10.07 -11.08 -3.19
C PHE A 154 -10.65 -12.48 -3.39
N ARG A 155 -10.03 -13.24 -4.29
CA ARG A 155 -10.18 -14.68 -4.41
C ARG A 155 -8.80 -15.33 -4.52
N LEU A 156 -8.48 -16.21 -3.58
CA LEU A 156 -7.29 -17.05 -3.59
C LEU A 156 -7.74 -18.49 -3.81
N SER A 157 -7.19 -19.16 -4.82
CA SER A 157 -7.52 -20.55 -5.13
C SER A 157 -6.25 -21.37 -5.37
N GLY A 158 -6.10 -22.48 -4.66
CA GLY A 158 -4.93 -23.35 -4.75
C GLY A 158 -5.26 -24.79 -4.37
N ASN A 159 -4.23 -25.64 -4.32
CA ASN A 159 -4.34 -27.02 -3.86
C ASN A 159 -3.32 -27.28 -2.77
N TYR A 160 -3.74 -27.87 -1.65
CA TYR A 160 -2.84 -28.36 -0.62
C TYR A 160 -2.81 -29.89 -0.67
N GLY A 161 -1.71 -30.44 -1.18
CA GLY A 161 -1.69 -31.83 -1.61
C GLY A 161 -2.63 -32.04 -2.80
N ASN A 162 -3.65 -32.89 -2.63
CA ASN A 162 -4.69 -33.14 -3.65
C ASN A 162 -6.03 -32.48 -3.32
N GLU A 163 -6.11 -31.74 -2.22
CA GLU A 163 -7.34 -31.10 -1.76
C GLU A 163 -7.36 -29.64 -2.21
N PRO A 164 -8.39 -29.19 -2.94
CA PRO A 164 -8.53 -27.79 -3.32
C PRO A 164 -8.88 -26.95 -2.10
N TYR A 165 -8.35 -25.72 -2.04
CA TYR A 165 -8.73 -24.72 -1.06
C TYR A 165 -9.05 -23.38 -1.74
N GLU A 166 -9.93 -22.62 -1.11
CA GLU A 166 -10.33 -21.30 -1.56
C GLU A 166 -10.49 -20.34 -0.37
N MET A 167 -10.04 -19.10 -0.56
CA MET A 167 -10.36 -17.98 0.31
C MET A 167 -11.00 -16.86 -0.51
N ILE A 168 -12.17 -16.39 -0.07
CA ILE A 168 -12.86 -15.24 -0.65
C ILE A 168 -12.98 -14.15 0.40
N LYS A 169 -12.58 -12.93 0.05
CA LYS A 169 -12.86 -11.70 0.81
C LYS A 169 -13.63 -10.76 -0.09
N SER A 170 -14.94 -10.63 0.14
CA SER A 170 -15.73 -9.64 -0.58
C SER A 170 -15.26 -8.22 -0.22
N VAL A 171 -15.47 -7.27 -1.13
CA VAL A 171 -15.08 -5.85 -0.91
C VAL A 171 -15.55 -5.30 0.44
N ASP A 172 -16.77 -5.61 0.88
CA ASP A 172 -17.35 -5.12 2.15
C ASP A 172 -16.81 -5.82 3.40
N SER A 173 -16.20 -6.99 3.23
CA SER A 173 -15.61 -7.74 4.36
C SER A 173 -14.25 -7.20 4.80
N MET A 174 -13.63 -6.31 4.01
CA MET A 174 -12.27 -5.85 4.26
C MET A 174 -12.08 -4.38 3.84
N TYR A 175 -11.81 -3.52 4.84
CA TYR A 175 -11.50 -2.11 4.61
C TYR A 175 -10.09 -1.90 4.05
N SER A 176 -9.14 -2.73 4.46
CA SER A 176 -7.72 -2.61 4.13
C SER A 176 -7.08 -4.00 4.11
N CYS A 177 -6.05 -4.21 3.30
CA CYS A 177 -5.19 -5.40 3.39
C CYS A 177 -3.85 -5.02 4.02
N HIS A 178 -3.25 -5.96 4.75
CA HIS A 178 -1.89 -5.77 5.24
C HIS A 178 -0.89 -6.07 4.13
N ILE A 179 0.20 -5.31 4.06
CA ILE A 179 1.27 -5.48 3.08
C ILE A 179 2.61 -5.46 3.77
N GLU A 180 3.53 -6.29 3.31
CA GLU A 180 4.88 -6.35 3.81
C GLU A 180 5.88 -6.26 2.65
N TYR A 181 6.92 -5.45 2.83
CA TYR A 181 8.00 -5.33 1.86
C TYR A 181 9.14 -6.28 2.22
N SER A 182 9.49 -7.18 1.30
CA SER A 182 10.58 -8.16 1.47
C SER A 182 10.48 -8.94 2.78
N TYR A 183 9.28 -9.42 3.15
CA TYR A 183 9.03 -10.02 4.46
C TYR A 183 9.99 -11.17 4.74
N LEU A 184 10.74 -11.04 5.85
CA LEU A 184 11.79 -11.96 6.30
C LEU A 184 12.85 -12.31 5.23
N GLY A 185 12.94 -11.54 4.14
CA GLY A 185 13.82 -11.83 3.00
C GLY A 185 13.53 -13.16 2.30
N LYS A 186 12.32 -13.73 2.43
CA LYS A 186 11.98 -15.06 1.89
C LYS A 186 11.61 -15.01 0.40
N HIS A 187 10.40 -14.55 0.08
CA HIS A 187 9.82 -14.65 -1.27
C HIS A 187 9.56 -13.28 -1.92
N GLY A 188 9.88 -12.17 -1.24
CA GLY A 188 9.67 -10.81 -1.71
C GLY A 188 8.55 -10.09 -0.96
N ASP A 189 7.86 -9.19 -1.66
CA ASP A 189 6.75 -8.42 -1.11
C ASP A 189 5.49 -9.30 -1.06
N CYS A 190 4.70 -9.20 0.02
CA CYS A 190 3.48 -9.96 0.19
C CYS A 190 2.30 -9.12 0.69
N ILE A 191 1.12 -9.72 0.54
CA ILE A 191 -0.07 -9.29 1.24
C ILE A 191 -0.46 -10.37 2.25
N ASP A 192 -1.08 -9.96 3.35
CA ASP A 192 -1.56 -10.89 4.36
C ASP A 192 -3.08 -10.83 4.45
N LEU A 193 -3.72 -11.99 4.31
CA LEU A 193 -5.18 -12.13 4.40
C LEU A 193 -5.53 -13.03 5.58
N ASN A 194 -6.41 -12.52 6.45
CA ASN A 194 -6.76 -13.18 7.71
C ASN A 194 -8.11 -13.89 7.63
N THR A 195 -8.22 -15.05 8.25
CA THR A 195 -9.46 -15.72 8.64
C THR A 195 -9.65 -15.57 10.16
N LEU A 196 -10.61 -16.27 10.76
CA LEU A 196 -10.81 -16.22 12.21
C LEU A 196 -9.71 -16.98 12.97
N ASP A 197 -9.06 -17.93 12.31
CA ASP A 197 -8.16 -18.92 12.88
C ASP A 197 -6.82 -19.07 12.13
N ASP A 198 -6.60 -18.28 11.08
CA ASP A 198 -5.39 -18.34 10.26
C ASP A 198 -5.05 -17.01 9.56
N THR A 199 -3.77 -16.81 9.28
CA THR A 199 -3.23 -15.70 8.49
C THR A 199 -2.45 -16.26 7.31
N TYR A 200 -2.84 -15.87 6.09
CA TYR A 200 -2.21 -16.32 4.86
C TYR A 200 -1.27 -15.23 4.37
N TYR A 201 0.02 -15.55 4.32
CA TYR A 201 1.04 -14.73 3.69
C TYR A 201 1.11 -15.12 2.22
N ILE A 202 0.78 -14.18 1.34
CA ILE A 202 0.58 -14.42 -0.08
C ILE A 202 1.59 -13.59 -0.86
N TYR A 203 2.51 -14.28 -1.56
CA TYR A 203 3.64 -13.68 -2.25
C TYR A 203 3.44 -13.76 -3.77
N PRO A 204 3.00 -12.68 -4.45
CA PRO A 204 2.87 -12.67 -5.91
C PRO A 204 4.22 -12.80 -6.63
N TYR A 205 4.21 -13.45 -7.79
CA TYR A 205 5.39 -13.60 -8.62
C TYR A 205 5.05 -13.74 -10.12
N GLY A 206 6.07 -13.60 -10.96
CA GLY A 206 6.02 -13.88 -12.40
C GLY A 206 5.75 -12.67 -13.29
N GLN A 207 5.03 -11.65 -12.80
CA GLN A 207 4.87 -10.37 -13.48
C GLN A 207 5.21 -9.23 -12.52
N PRO A 208 5.64 -8.05 -12.99
CA PRO A 208 5.80 -6.87 -12.15
C PRO A 208 4.47 -6.51 -11.44
N PHE A 209 4.55 -6.21 -10.15
CA PHE A 209 3.41 -5.82 -9.32
C PHE A 209 3.85 -4.85 -8.23
N SER A 210 2.87 -4.27 -7.53
CA SER A 210 3.10 -3.54 -6.28
C SER A 210 2.04 -3.92 -5.25
N VAL A 211 2.47 -4.39 -4.09
CA VAL A 211 1.58 -4.60 -2.95
C VAL A 211 0.96 -3.28 -2.47
N THR A 212 1.64 -2.15 -2.70
CA THR A 212 1.10 -0.81 -2.45
C THR A 212 -0.16 -0.55 -3.27
N LYS A 213 -0.14 -0.87 -4.58
CA LYS A 213 -1.35 -0.72 -5.42
C LYS A 213 -2.48 -1.64 -4.93
N ILE A 214 -2.17 -2.85 -4.48
CA ILE A 214 -3.18 -3.78 -3.92
C ILE A 214 -3.81 -3.19 -2.64
N ALA A 215 -3.00 -2.61 -1.74
CA ALA A 215 -3.49 -1.95 -0.53
C ALA A 215 -4.38 -0.74 -0.86
N LEU A 216 -3.91 0.16 -1.73
CA LEU A 216 -4.67 1.32 -2.20
C LEU A 216 -6.00 0.89 -2.82
N ALA A 217 -5.98 -0.15 -3.67
CA ALA A 217 -7.18 -0.65 -4.33
C ALA A 217 -8.17 -1.24 -3.35
N THR A 218 -7.71 -1.95 -2.30
CA THR A 218 -8.59 -2.51 -1.26
C THR A 218 -9.40 -1.40 -0.59
N GLU A 219 -8.74 -0.32 -0.20
CA GLU A 219 -9.38 0.83 0.45
C GLU A 219 -10.33 1.58 -0.51
N GLU A 220 -9.91 1.82 -1.76
CA GLU A 220 -10.73 2.51 -2.75
C GLU A 220 -11.95 1.67 -3.18
N LEU A 221 -11.80 0.34 -3.31
CA LEU A 221 -12.91 -0.59 -3.55
C LEU A 221 -13.94 -0.52 -2.41
N TYR A 222 -13.48 -0.60 -1.16
CA TYR A 222 -14.35 -0.52 0.01
C TYR A 222 -15.11 0.81 0.06
N ASN A 223 -14.39 1.92 -0.15
CA ASN A 223 -14.95 3.26 -0.17
C ASN A 223 -15.97 3.44 -1.31
N HIS A 224 -15.69 2.89 -2.50
CA HIS A 224 -16.60 2.92 -3.64
C HIS A 224 -17.88 2.13 -3.36
N LYS A 225 -17.75 0.92 -2.78
CA LYS A 225 -18.92 0.10 -2.40
C LYS A 225 -19.77 0.78 -1.34
N LYS A 226 -19.17 1.41 -0.32
CA LYS A 226 -19.91 2.17 0.70
C LYS A 226 -20.68 3.38 0.15
N LYS A 227 -20.17 4.02 -0.91
CA LYS A 227 -20.84 5.16 -1.56
C LYS A 227 -22.00 4.75 -2.46
N LYS A 228 -22.01 3.51 -2.96
CA LYS A 228 -23.12 2.94 -3.72
C LYS A 228 -24.12 2.32 -2.75
N PRO A 229 -25.32 2.91 -2.51
CA PRO A 229 -26.35 2.18 -1.78
C PRO A 229 -26.69 0.90 -2.54
N SER A 230 -26.80 -0.21 -1.79
CA SER A 230 -27.19 -1.55 -2.27
C SER A 230 -28.56 -1.57 -2.92
#